data_AF-A0A9D6I2R6-F1
#
_entry.id   AF-A0A9D6I2R6-F1
#
_cell.length_a   1.000
_cell.length_b   1.000
_cell.length_c   1.000
_cell.angle_alpha   90.00
_cell.angle_beta   90.00
_cell.angle_gamma   90.00
#
_symmetry.space_group_name_H-M   'P 1'
#
loop_
_entity.id
_entity.type
_entity.pdbx_description
1 polymer ?
#
loop_
_entity_poly.entity_id
_entity_poly.type
_entity_poly.pdbx_seq_one_letter_code
_entity_poly.pdbx_strand_id
1 'polypeptide(L)'
;SQLVVYTPYRYFPVEVHTLLPLMHWLPASWHRPLWRRLGLGFWAEERHLSLLSVREAKRLLSPVGPAAVRLIWSLGWPSHIEIYWRAPAP
;
A
#
# COMPACT_ATOMS: atom_id res chain seq x y z
N SER A 1 -4.34 -9.63 -23.76
CA SER A 1 -3.38 -8.80 -23.00
C SER A 1 -3.53 -9.06 -21.50
N GLN A 2 -2.53 -8.74 -20.68
CA GLN A 2 -2.58 -8.86 -19.21
C GLN A 2 -2.39 -7.48 -18.59
N LEU A 3 -3.18 -7.15 -17.57
CA LEU A 3 -3.01 -5.93 -16.77
C LEU A 3 -2.59 -6.34 -15.36
N VAL A 4 -1.51 -5.72 -14.87
CA VAL A 4 -0.97 -5.94 -13.54
C VAL A 4 -0.82 -4.61 -12.82
N VAL A 5 -1.32 -4.52 -11.60
CA VAL A 5 -1.26 -3.33 -10.75
C VAL A 5 -0.64 -3.70 -9.41
N TYR A 6 0.24 -2.83 -8.91
CA TYR A 6 0.88 -2.98 -7.60
C TYR A 6 0.45 -1.84 -6.67
N THR A 7 0.24 -2.17 -5.40
CA THR A 7 -0.04 -1.18 -4.35
C THR A 7 0.64 -1.60 -3.04
N PRO A 8 1.15 -0.66 -2.23
CA PRO A 8 1.75 -0.98 -0.94
C PRO A 8 0.79 -1.72 -0.01
N TYR A 9 1.29 -2.72 0.71
CA TYR A 9 0.50 -3.47 1.69
C TYR A 9 0.50 -2.77 3.04
N ARG A 10 -0.69 -2.57 3.62
CA ARG A 10 -0.88 -1.86 4.90
C ARG A 10 -0.04 -2.36 6.08
N TYR A 11 0.27 -3.66 6.11
CA TYR A 11 0.97 -4.26 7.25
C TYR A 11 2.46 -4.45 7.01
N PHE A 12 3.01 -3.86 5.95
CA PHE A 12 4.45 -3.80 5.76
C PHE A 12 5.07 -2.86 6.82
N PRO A 13 6.07 -3.31 7.60
CA PRO A 13 6.56 -2.58 8.77
C PRO A 13 7.49 -1.43 8.37
N VAL A 14 7.81 -1.24 7.10
CA VAL A 14 8.68 -0.15 6.63
C VAL A 14 7.82 0.90 5.95
N GLU A 15 7.97 2.14 6.40
CA GLU A 15 7.31 3.30 5.80
C GLU A 15 7.91 3.55 4.40
N VAL A 16 7.10 3.49 3.34
CA VAL A 16 7.61 3.48 1.96
C VAL A 16 8.12 4.84 1.46
N HIS A 17 7.68 5.95 2.06
CA HIS A 17 8.07 7.30 1.66
C HIS A 17 9.39 7.75 2.29
N THR A 18 9.77 7.12 3.40
CA THR A 18 10.80 7.60 4.32
C THR A 18 11.73 6.48 4.77
N LEU A 19 11.40 5.23 4.40
CA LEU A 19 12.12 3.99 4.67
C LEU A 19 12.34 3.72 6.16
N LEU A 20 11.58 4.41 7.03
CA LEU A 20 11.71 4.27 8.45
C LEU A 20 10.80 3.14 8.97
N PRO A 21 11.32 2.23 9.80
CA PRO A 21 10.54 1.13 10.32
C PRO A 21 9.49 1.63 11.32
N LEU A 22 8.33 0.98 11.34
CA LEU A 22 7.23 1.08 12.31
C LEU A 22 6.51 2.43 12.37
N MET A 23 6.87 3.39 11.52
CA MET A 23 6.32 4.75 11.61
C MET A 23 4.86 4.87 11.19
N HIS A 24 4.34 3.93 10.39
CA HIS A 24 2.91 3.82 10.10
C HIS A 24 2.06 3.37 11.28
N TRP A 25 2.65 2.84 12.36
CA TRP A 25 1.93 2.45 13.59
C TRP A 25 2.02 3.50 14.69
N LEU A 26 2.87 4.52 14.50
CA LEU A 26 3.01 5.60 15.46
C LEU A 26 1.85 6.59 15.33
N PRO A 27 1.25 7.05 16.45
CA PRO A 27 0.19 8.05 16.42
C PRO A 27 0.60 9.29 15.62
N ALA A 28 -0.36 9.83 14.87
CA ALA A 28 -0.18 11.03 14.04
C ALA A 28 0.46 12.22 14.80
N SER A 29 0.15 12.35 16.08
CA SER A 29 0.71 13.41 16.95
C SER A 29 2.24 13.33 17.12
N TRP A 30 2.85 12.14 16.98
CA TRP A 30 4.27 11.92 17.24
C TRP A 30 5.12 12.17 16.00
N HIS A 31 4.66 11.73 14.82
CA HIS A 31 5.46 11.84 13.59
C HIS A 31 5.24 13.16 12.83
N ARG A 32 4.08 13.83 12.98
CA ARG A 32 3.79 15.08 12.24
C ARG A 32 4.78 16.23 12.48
N PRO A 33 5.26 16.47 13.72
CA PRO A 33 6.29 17.49 13.96
C PRO A 33 7.63 17.16 13.26
N LEU A 34 8.00 15.88 13.22
CA LEU A 34 9.21 15.41 12.56
C LEU A 34 9.12 15.59 11.03
N TRP A 35 7.99 15.24 10.42
CA TRP A 35 7.78 15.42 8.98
C TRP A 35 7.77 16.86 8.53
N ARG A 36 7.18 17.76 9.33
CA ARG A 36 7.22 19.20 9.04
C ARG A 36 8.64 19.75 9.10
N ARG A 37 9.50 19.23 9.98
CA ARG A 37 10.92 19.62 10.07
C ARG A 37 11.77 19.05 8.95
N LEU A 38 11.43 17.86 8.43
CA LEU A 38 12.13 17.22 7.31
C LEU A 38 11.65 17.71 5.92
N GLY A 39 10.74 18.69 5.85
CA GLY A 39 10.17 19.16 4.59
C GLY A 39 9.19 18.17 3.93
N LEU A 40 8.86 17.07 4.60
CA LEU A 40 7.99 16.00 4.12
C LEU A 40 6.51 16.23 4.51
N GLY A 41 6.11 17.48 4.73
CA GLY A 41 4.76 17.85 5.15
C GLY A 41 3.66 17.33 4.22
N PHE A 42 3.95 17.20 2.92
CA PHE A 42 3.05 16.63 1.91
C PHE A 42 2.76 15.13 2.13
N TRP A 43 3.76 14.37 2.60
CA TRP A 43 3.66 12.93 2.89
C TRP A 43 3.14 12.66 4.31
N ALA A 44 3.11 13.69 5.17
CA ALA A 44 2.57 13.63 6.52
C ALA A 44 1.04 13.64 6.57
N GLU A 45 0.37 13.98 5.47
CA GLU A 45 -1.08 13.92 5.39
C GLU A 45 -1.57 12.50 5.10
N GLU A 46 -2.24 11.88 6.09
CA GLU A 46 -2.91 10.57 5.98
C GLU A 46 -3.78 10.41 4.73
N ARG A 47 -4.26 11.52 4.16
CA ARG A 47 -5.11 11.56 2.97
C ARG A 47 -4.43 11.01 1.71
N HIS A 48 -3.10 10.93 1.66
CA HIS A 48 -2.36 10.36 0.53
C HIS A 48 -1.88 8.92 0.75
N LEU A 49 -2.20 8.31 1.89
CA LEU A 49 -1.82 6.94 2.26
C LEU A 49 -3.07 6.06 2.35
N SER A 50 -3.70 5.78 1.20
CA SER A 50 -4.71 4.71 1.12
C SER A 50 -4.02 3.34 1.11
N LEU A 51 -3.38 2.98 2.23
CA LEU A 51 -2.79 1.66 2.41
C LEU A 51 -3.88 0.60 2.43
N LEU A 52 -3.79 -0.37 1.52
CA LEU A 52 -4.80 -1.40 1.37
C LEU A 52 -4.36 -2.70 2.06
N SER A 53 -5.32 -3.33 2.73
CA SER A 53 -5.28 -4.77 3.02
C SER A 53 -5.83 -5.57 1.83
N VAL A 54 -5.51 -6.87 1.77
CA VAL A 54 -6.07 -7.77 0.74
C VAL A 54 -7.61 -7.77 0.76
N ARG A 55 -8.22 -7.63 1.95
CA ARG A 55 -9.68 -7.58 2.11
C ARG A 55 -10.26 -6.30 1.49
N GLU A 56 -9.63 -5.16 1.74
CA GLU A 56 -10.05 -3.87 1.16
C GLU A 56 -9.84 -3.86 -0.35
N ALA A 57 -8.70 -4.37 -0.83
CA ALA A 57 -8.45 -4.53 -2.27
C ALA A 57 -9.54 -5.38 -2.93
N LYS A 58 -9.86 -6.56 -2.39
CA LYS A 58 -10.95 -7.41 -2.91
C LYS A 58 -12.31 -6.71 -2.90
N ARG A 59 -12.61 -5.90 -1.88
CA ARG A 59 -13.85 -5.11 -1.80
C ARG A 59 -13.89 -4.02 -2.88
N LEU A 60 -12.78 -3.33 -3.14
CA LEU A 60 -12.70 -2.30 -4.19
C LEU A 60 -12.79 -2.92 -5.59
N LEU A 61 -12.30 -4.14 -5.77
CA LEU A 61 -12.28 -4.83 -7.06
C LEU A 61 -13.62 -5.53 -7.38
N SER A 62 -14.48 -5.76 -6.39
CA SER A 62 -15.74 -6.49 -6.61
C SER A 62 -16.64 -5.90 -7.72
N PRO A 63 -16.74 -4.57 -7.92
CA PRO A 63 -17.54 -4.02 -9.01
C PRO A 63 -16.84 -4.09 -10.38
N VAL A 64 -15.51 -4.24 -10.41
CA VAL A 64 -14.69 -4.21 -11.64
C VAL A 64 -14.67 -5.58 -12.32
N GLY A 65 -14.86 -6.65 -11.56
CA GLY A 65 -14.91 -8.03 -12.05
C GLY A 65 -13.85 -8.93 -11.41
N PRO A 66 -13.78 -10.21 -11.83
CA PRO A 66 -12.85 -11.16 -11.25
C PRO A 66 -11.40 -10.75 -11.50
N ALA A 67 -10.74 -10.33 -10.42
CA ALA A 67 -9.33 -10.04 -10.37
C ALA A 67 -8.69 -11.02 -9.38
N ALA A 68 -7.50 -11.49 -9.69
CA ALA A 68 -6.76 -12.29 -8.74
C ALA A 68 -5.75 -11.41 -8.01
N VAL A 69 -5.64 -11.65 -6.69
CA VAL A 69 -4.93 -10.79 -5.75
C VAL A 69 -3.94 -11.65 -4.99
N ARG A 70 -2.67 -11.25 -4.97
CA ARG A 70 -1.61 -11.93 -4.20
C ARG A 70 -0.74 -10.94 -3.44
N LEU A 71 -0.05 -11.44 -2.42
CA LEU A 71 0.95 -10.67 -1.67
C LEU A 71 2.33 -10.96 -2.24
N ILE A 72 3.10 -9.91 -2.45
CA ILE A 72 4.52 -9.98 -2.76
C ILE A 72 5.31 -9.83 -1.47
N TRP A 73 6.28 -10.73 -1.29
CA TRP A 73 7.12 -10.78 -0.11
C TRP A 73 8.46 -10.11 -0.38
N SER A 74 8.93 -9.32 0.59
CA SER A 74 10.24 -8.66 0.55
C SER A 74 10.81 -8.65 1.96
N LEU A 75 12.09 -8.99 2.12
CA LEU A 75 12.77 -9.00 3.42
C LEU A 75 12.02 -9.81 4.50
N GLY A 76 11.38 -10.92 4.11
CA GLY A 76 10.63 -11.79 5.01
C GLY A 76 9.23 -11.29 5.40
N TRP A 77 8.77 -10.16 4.86
CA TRP A 77 7.44 -9.60 5.13
C TRP A 77 6.66 -9.33 3.85
N PRO A 78 5.32 -9.46 3.85
CA PRO A 78 4.49 -9.00 2.74
C PRO A 78 4.63 -7.49 2.58
N SER A 79 5.05 -7.02 1.40
CA SER A 79 5.35 -5.62 1.11
C SER A 79 4.33 -4.97 0.20
N HIS A 80 3.81 -5.70 -0.78
CA HIS A 80 2.89 -5.19 -1.78
C HIS A 80 1.73 -6.16 -2.02
N ILE A 81 0.60 -5.60 -2.43
CA ILE A 81 -0.49 -6.32 -3.05
C ILE A 81 -0.29 -6.21 -4.56
N GLU A 82 -0.31 -7.35 -5.24
CA GLU A 82 -0.38 -7.44 -6.69
C GLU A 82 -1.77 -7.89 -7.11
N ILE A 83 -2.32 -7.18 -8.09
CA ILE A 83 -3.62 -7.45 -8.69
C ILE A 83 -3.39 -7.76 -10.16
N TYR A 84 -3.89 -8.91 -10.63
CA TYR A 84 -3.73 -9.33 -12.02
C TYR A 84 -5.08 -9.67 -12.67
N TRP A 85 -5.26 -9.15 -13.89
CA TRP A 85 -6.34 -9.52 -14.80
C TRP A 85 -5.75 -10.17 -16.04
N ARG A 86 -6.30 -11.34 -16.38
CA ARG A 86 -6.01 -12.02 -17.64
C ARG A 86 -7.19 -11.80 -18.56
N ALA A 87 -6.98 -11.08 -19.67
CA ALA A 87 -8.00 -11.04 -20.72
C ALA A 87 -8.20 -12.48 -21.24
N PRO A 88 -9.45 -12.86 -21.60
CA PRO A 88 -9.67 -14.11 -22.30
C PRO A 88 -8.78 -14.17 -23.55
N ALA A 89 -8.20 -15.34 -23.81
CA ALA A 89 -7.45 -15.57 -25.04
C ALA A 89 -8.38 -15.34 -26.24
N PRO A 90 -7.88 -14.78 -27.35
CA PRO A 90 -8.68 -14.60 -28.57
C PRO A 90 -9.17 -15.93 -29.13
#